data_AF-A0A9D6XDH1-F1
#
_entry.id   AF-A0A9D6XDH1-F1
#
_cell.length_a   1.000
_cell.length_b   1.000
_cell.length_c   1.000
_cell.angle_alpha   90.00
_cell.angle_beta   90.00
_cell.angle_gamma   90.00
#
_symmetry.space_group_name_H-M   'P 1'
#
loop_
_entity.id
_entity.type
_entity.pdbx_description
1 polymer ?
#
loop_
_entity_poly.entity_id
_entity_poly.type
_entity_poly.pdbx_seq_one_letter_code
_entity_poly.pdbx_strand_id
1 'polypeptide(L)'
;VHYLAGITWIGLLYFFNLINAGFLKSLDAGQKGVVVPRLMPSALAWFRHGATVTVLAGIGLIVILHPSLSGTGDKAAWLGGALGLIMMINVHGIIWPCQKKIIAMTMESAASGKPTPPEMADLAKKALYASRINFMLSIPMLFFMGAASHLK
;
A
#
# COMPACT_ATOMS: atom_id res chain seq x y z
N VAL A 1 -6.60 12.07 -13.08
CA VAL A 1 -5.57 11.03 -12.79
C VAL A 1 -5.46 10.69 -11.31
N HIS A 2 -5.28 11.67 -10.40
CA HIS A 2 -5.13 11.45 -8.95
C HIS A 2 -6.21 10.53 -8.36
N TYR A 3 -7.48 10.83 -8.66
CA TYR A 3 -8.62 10.06 -8.15
C TYR A 3 -8.58 8.57 -8.54
N LEU A 4 -8.40 8.26 -9.83
CA LEU A 4 -8.34 6.87 -10.30
C LEU A 4 -7.12 6.12 -9.76
N ALA A 5 -5.96 6.77 -9.71
CA ALA A 5 -4.77 6.19 -9.11
C ALA A 5 -4.97 5.92 -7.60
N GLY A 6 -5.67 6.83 -6.90
CA GLY A 6 -6.01 6.71 -5.50
C GLY A 6 -6.94 5.54 -5.22
N ILE A 7 -7.97 5.34 -6.05
CA ILE A 7 -8.85 4.16 -5.97
C ILE A 7 -8.03 2.88 -6.13
N THR A 8 -7.16 2.81 -7.14
CA THR A 8 -6.31 1.62 -7.34
C THR A 8 -5.39 1.36 -6.14
N TRP A 9 -4.73 2.41 -5.63
CA TRP A 9 -3.82 2.29 -4.50
C TRP A 9 -4.53 1.86 -3.22
N ILE A 10 -5.56 2.61 -2.81
CA ILE A 10 -6.28 2.36 -1.56
C ILE A 10 -7.14 1.10 -1.67
N GLY A 11 -7.74 0.82 -2.83
CA GLY A 11 -8.46 -0.42 -3.07
C GLY A 11 -7.57 -1.66 -2.87
N LEU A 12 -6.36 -1.65 -3.43
CA LEU A 12 -5.38 -2.73 -3.21
C LEU A 12 -4.90 -2.80 -1.76
N LEU A 13 -4.72 -1.65 -1.09
CA LEU A 13 -4.40 -1.61 0.34
C LEU A 13 -5.46 -2.35 1.17
N TYR A 14 -6.73 -2.07 0.90
CA TYR A 14 -7.87 -2.70 1.59
C TYR A 14 -7.96 -4.18 1.23
N PHE A 15 -7.78 -4.55 -0.04
CA PHE A 15 -7.69 -5.95 -0.44
C PHE A 15 -6.61 -6.72 0.33
N PHE A 16 -5.40 -6.16 0.44
CA PHE A 16 -4.30 -6.82 1.15
C PHE A 16 -4.61 -7.06 2.64
N ASN A 17 -5.27 -6.08 3.27
CA ASN A 17 -5.55 -6.09 4.71
C ASN A 17 -6.82 -6.88 5.06
N LEU A 18 -7.88 -6.77 4.28
CA LEU A 18 -9.17 -7.36 4.62
C LEU A 18 -9.32 -8.78 4.08
N ILE A 19 -8.74 -9.07 2.91
CA ILE A 19 -8.99 -10.31 2.18
C ILE A 19 -7.71 -11.15 2.07
N ASN A 20 -6.67 -10.60 1.44
CA ASN A 20 -5.51 -11.38 1.02
C ASN A 20 -4.76 -12.04 2.18
N ALA A 21 -4.56 -11.33 3.30
CA ALA A 21 -3.84 -11.88 4.45
C ALA A 21 -4.56 -13.09 5.06
N GLY A 22 -5.89 -13.06 5.16
CA GLY A 22 -6.70 -14.18 5.63
C GLY A 22 -6.70 -15.33 4.63
N PHE A 23 -6.90 -15.01 3.34
CA PHE A 23 -6.85 -16.00 2.26
C PHE A 23 -5.51 -16.73 2.18
N LEU A 24 -4.38 -16.02 2.22
CA LEU A 24 -3.07 -16.66 2.21
C LEU A 24 -2.83 -17.51 3.48
N LYS A 25 -3.44 -17.17 4.62
CA LYS A 25 -3.34 -17.99 5.83
C LYS A 25 -4.07 -19.33 5.70
N SER A 26 -5.17 -19.39 4.93
CA SER A 26 -5.92 -20.63 4.71
C SER A 26 -5.26 -21.58 3.70
N LEU A 27 -4.20 -21.15 3.00
CA LEU A 27 -3.52 -21.98 2.01
C LEU A 27 -2.39 -22.82 2.63
N ASP A 28 -2.24 -24.06 2.15
CA ASP A 28 -1.06 -24.89 2.41
C ASP A 28 0.17 -24.41 1.61
N ALA A 29 1.32 -25.05 1.83
CA ALA A 29 2.58 -24.68 1.19
C ALA A 29 2.57 -24.83 -0.34
N GLY A 30 1.97 -25.91 -0.86
CA GLY A 30 1.86 -26.16 -2.28
C GLY A 30 0.94 -25.14 -2.96
N GLN A 31 -0.20 -24.85 -2.35
CA GLN A 31 -1.11 -23.80 -2.84
C GLN A 31 -0.46 -22.41 -2.87
N LYS A 32 0.27 -22.04 -1.81
CA LYS A 32 1.04 -20.77 -1.77
C LYS A 32 2.07 -20.70 -2.90
N GLY A 33 2.73 -21.82 -3.20
CA GLY A 33 3.69 -21.91 -4.31
C GLY A 33 3.09 -21.60 -5.68
N VAL A 34 1.77 -21.77 -5.86
CA VAL A 34 1.07 -21.42 -7.11
C VAL A 34 0.50 -20.00 -7.05
N VAL A 35 -0.16 -19.64 -5.94
CA VAL A 35 -0.90 -18.38 -5.80
C VAL A 35 0.04 -17.18 -5.68
N VAL A 36 1.03 -17.25 -4.78
CA VAL A 36 1.89 -16.09 -4.46
C VAL A 36 2.66 -15.60 -5.69
N PRO A 37 3.34 -16.45 -6.48
CA PRO A 37 4.11 -16.00 -7.64
C PRO A 37 3.24 -15.42 -8.77
N ARG A 38 1.95 -15.80 -8.85
CA ARG A 38 1.04 -15.32 -9.89
C ARG A 38 0.30 -14.05 -9.48
N LEU A 39 -0.20 -14.00 -8.25
CA LEU A 39 -1.02 -12.89 -7.75
C LEU A 39 -0.17 -11.72 -7.27
N MET A 40 0.82 -11.99 -6.41
CA MET A 40 1.48 -10.94 -5.64
C MET A 40 2.31 -9.98 -6.49
N PRO A 41 3.12 -10.42 -7.48
CA PRO A 41 3.90 -9.49 -8.30
C PRO A 41 3.04 -8.46 -9.03
N SER A 42 1.92 -8.90 -9.62
CA SER A 42 0.99 -8.01 -10.34
C SER A 42 0.30 -7.04 -9.37
N ALA A 43 -0.29 -7.56 -8.30
CA ALA A 43 -1.00 -6.73 -7.32
C ALA A 43 -0.07 -5.68 -6.67
N LEU A 44 1.16 -6.06 -6.32
CA LEU A 44 2.14 -5.16 -5.71
C LEU A 44 2.70 -4.14 -6.70
N ALA A 45 2.83 -4.49 -7.99
CA ALA A 45 3.22 -3.52 -9.01
C ALA A 45 2.16 -2.41 -9.12
N TRP A 46 0.88 -2.76 -9.26
CA TRP A 46 -0.22 -1.80 -9.29
C TRP A 46 -0.32 -0.99 -8.01
N PHE A 47 -0.15 -1.62 -6.85
CA PHE A 47 -0.16 -0.95 -5.56
C PHE A 47 0.96 0.10 -5.44
N ARG A 48 2.18 -0.28 -5.80
CA ARG A 48 3.37 0.58 -5.72
C ARG A 48 3.29 1.76 -6.69
N HIS A 49 2.97 1.49 -7.96
CA HIS A 49 2.89 2.53 -8.98
C HIS A 49 1.65 3.41 -8.77
N GLY A 50 0.53 2.83 -8.34
CA GLY A 50 -0.66 3.57 -7.93
C GLY A 50 -0.36 4.56 -6.80
N ALA A 51 0.41 4.15 -5.78
CA ALA A 51 0.85 5.02 -4.70
C ALA A 51 1.65 6.23 -5.22
N THR A 52 2.66 5.98 -6.06
CA THR A 52 3.49 7.03 -6.64
C THR A 52 2.69 8.01 -7.49
N VAL A 53 1.87 7.51 -8.40
CA VAL A 53 1.06 8.37 -9.28
C VAL A 53 0.07 9.19 -8.47
N THR A 54 -0.57 8.60 -7.45
CA THR A 54 -1.50 9.30 -6.57
C THR A 54 -0.81 10.44 -5.86
N VAL A 55 0.29 10.19 -5.15
CA VAL A 55 0.95 11.23 -4.36
C VAL A 55 1.52 12.34 -5.23
N LEU A 56 2.19 12.01 -6.35
CA LEU A 56 2.75 13.04 -7.23
C LEU A 56 1.65 13.92 -7.86
N ALA A 57 0.56 13.31 -8.34
CA ALA A 57 -0.58 14.08 -8.84
C ALA A 57 -1.24 14.91 -7.72
N GLY A 58 -1.29 14.38 -6.49
CA GLY A 58 -1.86 15.06 -5.32
C GLY A 58 -1.05 16.28 -4.90
N ILE A 59 0.28 16.18 -4.91
CA ILE A 59 1.18 17.31 -4.67
C ILE A 59 0.92 18.41 -5.70
N GLY A 60 0.80 18.05 -6.98
CA GLY A 60 0.44 19.01 -8.03
C GLY A 60 -0.91 19.69 -7.78
N LEU A 61 -1.93 18.94 -7.37
CA LEU A 61 -3.25 19.50 -7.02
C LEU A 61 -3.18 20.44 -5.81
N ILE A 62 -2.47 20.08 -4.76
CA ILE A 62 -2.30 20.92 -3.56
C ILE A 62 -1.62 22.23 -3.91
N VAL A 63 -0.54 22.21 -4.70
CA VAL A 63 0.18 23.43 -5.10
C VAL A 63 -0.69 24.38 -5.93
N ILE A 64 -1.58 23.84 -6.77
CA ILE A 64 -2.46 24.64 -7.64
C ILE A 64 -3.68 25.17 -6.89
N LEU A 65 -4.33 24.33 -6.07
CA LEU A 65 -5.63 24.62 -5.47
C LEU A 65 -5.55 25.14 -4.03
N HIS A 66 -4.46 24.84 -3.32
CA HIS A 66 -4.22 25.20 -1.93
C HIS A 66 -2.81 25.81 -1.76
N PRO A 67 -2.50 26.93 -2.46
CA PRO A 67 -1.16 27.52 -2.47
C PRO A 67 -0.77 28.14 -1.12
N SER A 68 -1.73 28.36 -0.22
CA SER A 68 -1.52 28.87 1.13
C SER A 68 -1.79 27.81 2.21
N LEU A 69 -1.51 28.16 3.47
CA LEU A 69 -1.89 27.40 4.67
C LEU A 69 -2.91 28.16 5.55
N SER A 70 -3.51 29.22 5.01
CA SER A 70 -4.37 30.14 5.75
C SER A 70 -5.78 29.57 5.95
N GLY A 71 -6.35 28.94 4.91
CA GLY A 71 -7.68 28.32 4.95
C GLY A 71 -7.74 27.06 5.83
N THR A 72 -8.93 26.70 6.30
CA THR A 72 -9.11 25.41 7.00
C THR A 72 -9.10 24.28 5.99
N GLY A 73 -9.68 24.50 4.81
CA GLY A 73 -9.57 23.60 3.65
C GLY A 73 -8.12 23.36 3.23
N ASP A 74 -7.32 24.42 3.14
CA ASP A 74 -5.88 24.33 2.84
C ASP A 74 -5.15 23.43 3.82
N LYS A 75 -5.32 23.68 5.12
CA LYS A 75 -4.68 22.88 6.18
C LYS A 75 -5.09 21.40 6.09
N ALA A 76 -6.36 21.12 5.80
CA ALA A 76 -6.84 19.77 5.60
C ALA A 76 -6.20 19.10 4.36
N ALA A 77 -6.10 19.82 3.24
CA ALA A 77 -5.46 19.32 2.02
C ALA A 77 -3.98 18.94 2.26
N TRP A 78 -3.24 19.84 2.92
CA TRP A 78 -1.84 19.61 3.26
C TRP A 78 -1.65 18.45 4.24
N LEU A 79 -2.51 18.32 5.26
CA LEU A 79 -2.44 17.22 6.22
C LEU A 79 -2.78 15.87 5.57
N GLY A 80 -3.83 15.81 4.74
CA GLY A 80 -4.17 14.63 3.96
C GLY A 80 -3.03 14.24 3.00
N GLY A 81 -2.45 15.23 2.30
CA GLY A 81 -1.30 15.04 1.42
C GLY A 81 -0.07 14.50 2.15
N ALA A 82 0.26 15.04 3.33
CA ALA A 82 1.38 14.59 4.15
C ALA A 82 1.22 13.14 4.61
N LEU A 83 0.02 12.75 5.06
CA LEU A 83 -0.29 11.36 5.40
C LEU A 83 -0.14 10.43 4.19
N GLY A 84 -0.62 10.85 3.02
CA GLY A 84 -0.41 10.12 1.76
C GLY A 84 1.07 9.95 1.43
N LEU A 85 1.89 11.00 1.58
CA LEU A 85 3.33 10.94 1.36
C LEU A 85 4.02 9.94 2.31
N ILE A 86 3.72 9.99 3.61
CA ILE A 86 4.25 9.05 4.61
C ILE A 86 3.89 7.61 4.23
N MET A 87 2.62 7.38 3.87
CA MET A 87 2.15 6.06 3.45
C MET A 87 2.88 5.56 2.20
N MET A 88 3.10 6.41 1.20
CA MET A 88 3.85 6.03 0.00
C MET A 88 5.31 5.70 0.33
N ILE A 89 5.96 6.48 1.19
CA ILE A 89 7.33 6.17 1.67
C ILE A 89 7.35 4.79 2.33
N ASN A 90 6.36 4.45 3.15
CA ASN A 90 6.23 3.13 3.76
C ASN A 90 6.01 2.00 2.72
N VAL A 91 5.26 2.26 1.63
CA VAL A 91 5.10 1.33 0.51
C VAL A 91 6.45 0.97 -0.12
N HIS A 92 7.24 1.98 -0.47
CA HIS A 92 8.52 1.78 -1.17
C HIS A 92 9.67 1.36 -0.25
N GLY A 93 9.68 1.85 0.99
CA GLY A 93 10.75 1.63 1.96
C GLY A 93 10.63 0.33 2.74
N ILE A 94 9.41 -0.13 3.07
CA ILE A 94 9.21 -1.31 3.92
C ILE A 94 8.42 -2.40 3.21
N ILE A 95 7.22 -2.09 2.70
CA ILE A 95 6.32 -3.11 2.16
C ILE A 95 6.94 -3.80 0.94
N TRP A 96 7.37 -3.03 -0.05
CA TRP A 96 7.89 -3.57 -1.31
C TRP A 96 9.17 -4.41 -1.13
N PRO A 97 10.22 -3.97 -0.40
CA PRO A 97 11.42 -4.78 -0.20
C PRO A 97 11.15 -6.09 0.52
N CYS A 98 10.27 -6.09 1.53
CA CYS A 98 9.89 -7.31 2.24
C CYS A 98 9.13 -8.26 1.31
N GLN A 99 8.14 -7.76 0.57
CA GLN A 99 7.35 -8.58 -0.34
C GLN A 99 8.20 -9.15 -1.49
N LYS A 100 9.15 -8.39 -2.03
CA LYS A 100 10.07 -8.87 -3.07
C LYS A 100 10.87 -10.09 -2.59
N LYS A 101 11.37 -10.05 -1.34
CA LYS A 101 12.08 -11.18 -0.72
C LYS A 101 11.17 -12.38 -0.49
N ILE A 102 9.96 -12.15 0.06
CA ILE A 102 8.97 -13.21 0.30
C ILE A 102 8.63 -13.93 -1.02
N ILE A 103 8.33 -13.17 -2.08
CA ILE A 103 8.00 -13.75 -3.39
C ILE A 103 9.17 -14.60 -3.91
N ALA A 104 10.40 -14.10 -3.84
CA ALA A 104 11.57 -14.85 -4.30
C ALA A 104 11.74 -16.18 -3.53
N MET A 105 11.64 -16.13 -2.21
CA MET A 105 11.72 -17.33 -1.36
C MET A 105 10.56 -18.31 -1.62
N THR A 106 9.33 -17.81 -1.85
CA THR A 106 8.18 -18.67 -2.18
C THR A 106 8.38 -19.36 -3.53
N MET A 107 8.92 -18.66 -4.52
CA MET A 107 9.24 -19.24 -5.83
C MET A 107 10.33 -20.30 -5.74
N GLU A 108 11.39 -20.06 -4.97
CA GLU A 108 12.47 -21.03 -4.76
C GLU A 108 11.98 -22.30 -4.07
N SER A 109 11.18 -22.16 -3.00
CA SER A 109 10.57 -23.31 -2.32
C SER A 109 9.63 -24.09 -3.23
N ALA A 110 8.83 -23.40 -4.06
CA ALA A 110 7.94 -24.05 -5.01
C ALA A 110 8.72 -24.81 -6.11
N ALA A 111 9.86 -24.29 -6.56
CA ALA A 111 10.68 -24.93 -7.58
C ALA A 111 11.53 -26.10 -7.05
N SER A 112 12.06 -25.97 -5.83
CA SER A 112 12.99 -26.95 -5.25
C SER A 112 12.33 -28.00 -4.37
N GLY A 113 11.06 -27.82 -4.00
CA GLY A 113 10.36 -28.65 -3.02
C GLY A 113 10.88 -28.50 -1.59
N LYS A 114 11.84 -27.59 -1.34
CA LYS A 114 12.39 -27.35 -0.01
C LYS A 114 11.41 -26.52 0.84
N PRO A 115 11.33 -26.78 2.15
CA PRO A 115 10.56 -25.95 3.06
C PRO A 115 10.96 -24.49 2.97
N THR A 116 10.00 -23.61 3.22
CA THR A 116 10.24 -22.17 3.17
C THR A 116 11.15 -21.73 4.31
N PRO A 117 12.13 -20.82 4.06
CA PRO A 117 13.06 -20.38 5.09
C PRO A 117 12.33 -19.77 6.31
N PRO A 118 12.79 -20.03 7.55
CA PRO A 118 12.17 -19.48 8.76
C PRO A 118 12.04 -17.95 8.75
N GLU A 119 13.04 -17.27 8.18
CA GLU A 119 13.08 -15.81 8.04
C GLU A 119 11.92 -15.22 7.21
N MET A 120 11.28 -16.01 6.34
CA MET A 120 10.12 -15.56 5.58
C MET A 120 8.99 -15.12 6.52
N ALA A 121 8.79 -15.83 7.64
CA ALA A 121 7.72 -15.53 8.56
C ALA A 121 7.88 -14.13 9.17
N ASP A 122 9.11 -13.73 9.49
CA ASP A 122 9.37 -12.41 10.08
C ASP A 122 9.30 -11.30 9.04
N LEU A 123 9.73 -11.55 7.81
CA LEU A 123 9.49 -10.65 6.68
C LEU A 123 7.99 -10.45 6.42
N ALA A 124 7.19 -11.53 6.49
CA ALA A 124 5.75 -11.47 6.28
C ALA A 124 5.06 -10.66 7.37
N LYS A 125 5.43 -10.85 8.65
CA LYS A 125 4.94 -10.03 9.76
C LYS A 125 5.29 -8.56 9.57
N LYS A 126 6.55 -8.26 9.22
CA LYS A 126 7.01 -6.88 8.98
C LYS A 126 6.24 -6.20 7.84
N ALA A 127 6.06 -6.89 6.72
CA ALA A 127 5.28 -6.39 5.60
C ALA A 127 3.81 -6.17 5.97
N LEU A 128 3.21 -7.08 6.74
CA LEU A 128 1.82 -7.00 7.18
C LEU A 128 1.61 -5.82 8.15
N TYR A 129 2.47 -5.65 9.15
CA TYR A 129 2.36 -4.52 10.08
C TYR A 129 2.55 -3.18 9.37
N ALA A 130 3.53 -3.08 8.46
CA ALA A 130 3.68 -1.90 7.63
C ALA A 130 2.42 -1.62 6.79
N SER A 131 1.80 -2.65 6.22
CA SER A 131 0.54 -2.53 5.49
C SER A 131 -0.63 -2.09 6.38
N ARG A 132 -0.72 -2.60 7.61
CA ARG A 132 -1.76 -2.24 8.59
C ARG A 132 -1.63 -0.80 9.07
N ILE A 133 -0.40 -0.32 9.24
CA ILE A 133 -0.14 1.10 9.53
C ILE A 133 -0.69 1.96 8.39
N ASN A 134 -0.38 1.63 7.13
CA ASN A 134 -0.95 2.34 5.98
C ASN A 134 -2.47 2.24 5.96
N PHE A 135 -3.05 1.08 6.23
CA PHE A 135 -4.50 0.89 6.28
C PHE A 135 -5.14 1.82 7.32
N MET A 136 -4.59 1.89 8.53
CA MET A 136 -5.09 2.77 9.58
C MET A 136 -4.91 4.25 9.24
N LEU A 137 -3.75 4.64 8.70
CA LEU A 137 -3.48 6.03 8.27
C LEU A 137 -4.35 6.45 7.09
N SER A 138 -4.82 5.50 6.27
CA SER A 138 -5.69 5.81 5.13
C SER A 138 -7.02 6.45 5.56
N ILE A 139 -7.51 6.13 6.76
CA ILE A 139 -8.79 6.64 7.27
C ILE A 139 -8.71 8.16 7.54
N PRO A 140 -7.83 8.67 8.42
CA PRO A 140 -7.72 10.11 8.63
C PRO A 140 -7.24 10.82 7.36
N MET A 141 -6.40 10.19 6.53
CA MET A 141 -5.98 10.75 5.24
C MET A 141 -7.17 11.03 4.32
N LEU A 142 -8.05 10.05 4.10
CA LEU A 142 -9.25 10.20 3.28
C LEU A 142 -10.23 11.21 3.89
N PHE A 143 -10.37 11.21 5.22
CA PHE A 143 -11.19 12.19 5.92
C PHE A 143 -10.71 13.62 5.64
N PHE A 144 -9.40 13.90 5.79
CA PHE A 144 -8.85 15.23 5.53
C PHE A 144 -8.93 15.63 4.06
N MET A 145 -8.75 14.68 3.13
CA MET A 145 -8.93 14.95 1.70
C MET A 145 -10.39 15.30 1.36
N GLY A 146 -11.36 14.59 1.94
CA GLY A 146 -12.78 14.92 1.78
C GLY A 146 -13.14 16.26 2.44
N ALA A 147 -12.59 16.52 3.63
CA ALA A 147 -12.81 17.79 4.34
C ALA A 147 -12.28 18.98 3.52
N ALA A 148 -11.12 18.85 2.86
CA ALA A 148 -10.56 19.90 2.02
C ALA A 148 -11.48 20.34 0.87
N SER A 149 -12.30 19.44 0.32
CA SER A 149 -13.28 19.79 -0.73
C SER A 149 -14.54 20.49 -0.23
N HIS A 150 -14.77 20.52 1.09
CA HIS A 150 -15.98 21.08 1.70
C HIS A 150 -15.70 22.28 2.61
N LEU A 151 -14.47 22.43 3.09
CA LEU A 151 -14.04 23.52 3.95
C LEU A 151 -13.40 24.64 3.13
N LYS A 152 -13.66 25.89 3.52
CA LYS A 152 -13.01 27.07 2.96
C LYS A 152 -11.63 27.33 3.58
#